data_AF-A0A7S3DK94-F1
#
_entry.id   AF-A0A7S3DK94-F1
#
_cell.length_a   1.000
_cell.length_b   1.000
_cell.length_c   1.000
_cell.angle_alpha   90.00
_cell.angle_beta   90.00
_cell.angle_gamma   90.00
#
_symmetry.space_group_name_H-M   'P 1'
#
loop_
_entity.id
_entity.type
_entity.pdbx_description
1 polymer ?
#
loop_
_entity_poly.entity_id
_entity_poly.type
_entity_poly.pdbx_seq_one_letter_code
_entity_poly.pdbx_strand_id
1 'polypeptide(L)'
;FVLPLLPSAPYSRLTISFLTSIQYVLHVLIGQFLLLRRQAENIGLFSPSSGLVTVVGGAAQNEALLQLLANVFDRPIARLVQKDGASQSVNAAALGAAVRSASVLTGRRAYASGLISKVVCYPNMQIASQLFKDFNSIIAQ
;
A
#
# COMPACT_ATOMS: atom_id res chain seq x y z
N PHE A 1 -9.44 4.49 19.29
CA PHE A 1 -8.27 3.85 19.93
C PHE A 1 -7.07 4.75 19.72
N VAL A 2 -6.67 5.48 20.76
CA VAL A 2 -5.50 6.36 20.74
C VAL A 2 -4.28 5.48 21.02
N LEU A 3 -3.38 5.35 20.05
CA LEU A 3 -2.10 4.67 20.23
C LEU A 3 -1.20 5.54 21.14
N PRO A 4 -0.54 4.97 22.16
CA PRO A 4 0.41 5.73 22.95
C PRO A 4 1.64 6.03 22.09
N LEU A 5 1.99 7.31 22.02
CA LEU A 5 3.19 7.84 21.37
C LEU A 5 4.44 7.20 22.01
N LEU A 6 5.39 6.80 21.17
CA LEU A 6 6.67 6.21 21.55
C LEU A 6 7.43 7.14 22.52
N PRO A 7 7.97 6.67 23.66
CA PRO A 7 8.87 7.46 24.48
C PRO A 7 10.26 7.49 23.83
N SER A 8 10.81 8.70 23.71
CA SER A 8 12.20 8.98 23.34
C SER A 8 13.16 8.39 24.37
N ALA A 9 13.77 7.24 24.09
CA ALA A 9 14.83 6.67 24.93
C ALA A 9 15.93 6.04 24.07
N PRO A 10 17.21 6.18 24.47
CA PRO A 10 18.36 5.70 23.70
C PRO A 10 18.41 4.16 23.71
N TYR A 11 18.66 3.60 22.54
CA TYR A 11 18.68 2.17 22.26
C TYR A 11 19.80 1.45 23.02
N SER A 12 19.48 0.90 24.17
CA SER A 12 20.30 -0.14 24.81
C SER A 12 19.38 -1.23 25.34
N ARG A 13 19.52 -2.44 24.78
CA ARG A 13 18.67 -3.64 24.94
C ARG A 13 17.30 -3.55 24.25
N LEU A 14 17.21 -4.20 23.09
CA LEU A 14 15.95 -4.78 22.59
C LEU A 14 15.50 -5.89 23.55
N THR A 15 15.00 -5.52 24.73
CA THR A 15 14.05 -6.39 25.42
C THR A 15 12.83 -6.42 24.53
N ILE A 16 12.57 -7.55 23.88
CA ILE A 16 11.27 -7.85 23.29
C ILE A 16 10.31 -7.99 24.48
N SER A 17 9.94 -6.86 25.05
CA SER A 17 8.86 -6.76 26.03
C SER A 17 7.64 -7.37 25.37
N PHE A 18 6.92 -8.24 26.09
CA PHE A 18 5.71 -8.98 25.67
C PHE A 18 4.79 -8.18 24.72
N LEU A 19 5.14 -8.15 23.45
CA LEU A 19 4.28 -7.64 22.40
C LEU A 19 3.17 -8.67 22.28
N THR A 20 1.93 -8.21 22.44
CA THR A 20 0.79 -9.05 22.11
C THR A 20 0.92 -9.54 20.66
N SER A 21 0.47 -10.74 20.35
CA SER A 21 0.60 -11.33 19.00
C SER A 21 0.08 -10.39 17.91
N ILE A 22 -0.92 -9.57 18.21
CA ILE A 22 -1.50 -8.55 17.32
C ILE A 22 -0.50 -7.44 17.02
N GLN A 23 0.21 -6.92 18.02
CA GLN A 23 1.21 -5.85 17.82
C GLN A 23 2.39 -6.35 16.99
N TYR A 24 2.80 -7.61 17.19
CA TYR A 24 3.88 -8.20 16.38
C TYR A 24 3.49 -8.27 14.90
N VAL A 25 2.31 -8.83 14.59
CA VAL A 25 1.81 -8.91 13.21
C VAL A 25 1.67 -7.52 12.59
N LEU A 26 1.15 -6.55 13.36
CA LEU A 26 1.02 -5.17 12.88
C LEU A 26 2.38 -4.54 12.55
N HIS A 27 3.40 -4.71 13.41
CA HIS A 27 4.73 -4.17 13.14
C HIS A 27 5.38 -4.81 11.91
N VAL A 28 5.22 -6.12 11.70
CA VAL A 28 5.73 -6.80 10.49
C VAL A 28 5.07 -6.21 9.23
N LEU A 29 3.75 -6.02 9.25
CA LEU A 29 3.01 -5.44 8.13
C LEU A 29 3.43 -3.98 7.85
N ILE A 30 3.55 -3.16 8.90
CA ILE A 30 4.02 -1.77 8.78
C ILE A 30 5.43 -1.72 8.21
N GLY A 31 6.35 -2.54 8.73
CA GLY A 31 7.72 -2.61 8.24
C GLY A 31 7.80 -2.95 6.75
N GLN A 32 6.98 -3.92 6.31
CA GLN A 32 6.91 -4.28 4.89
C GLN A 32 6.39 -3.12 4.02
N PHE A 33 5.38 -2.39 4.48
CA PHE A 33 4.85 -1.23 3.75
C PHE A 33 5.81 -0.05 3.71
N LEU A 34 6.58 0.19 4.78
CA LEU A 34 7.61 1.23 4.83
C LEU A 34 8.74 0.94 3.83
N LEU A 35 9.18 -0.32 3.73
CA LEU A 35 10.15 -0.75 2.73
C LEU A 35 9.63 -0.54 1.30
N LEU A 36 8.38 -0.90 1.03
CA LEU A 36 7.75 -0.69 -0.27
C LEU A 36 7.65 0.81 -0.62
N ARG A 37 7.28 1.66 0.33
CA ARG A 37 7.25 3.11 0.14
C ARG A 37 8.64 3.65 -0.20
N ARG A 38 9.66 3.29 0.58
CA ARG A 38 11.04 3.72 0.33
C ARG A 38 11.55 3.25 -1.03
N GLN A 39 11.25 2.01 -1.41
CA GLN A 39 11.60 1.50 -2.73
C GLN A 39 10.88 2.27 -3.85
N ALA A 40 9.60 2.61 -3.66
CA ALA A 40 8.85 3.42 -4.62
C ALA A 40 9.43 4.85 -4.74
N GLU A 41 9.90 5.45 -3.63
CA GLU A 41 10.64 6.72 -3.63
C GLU A 41 11.97 6.61 -4.37
N ASN A 42 12.74 5.55 -4.12
CA ASN A 42 14.02 5.32 -4.82
C ASN A 42 13.86 5.13 -6.33
N ILE A 43 12.76 4.55 -6.79
CA ILE A 43 12.45 4.35 -8.22
C ILE A 43 11.81 5.63 -8.83
N GLY A 44 11.55 6.66 -8.03
CA GLY A 44 10.93 7.90 -8.50
C GLY A 44 9.43 7.78 -8.78
N LEU A 45 8.77 6.72 -8.30
CA LEU A 45 7.32 6.53 -8.40
C LEU A 45 6.55 7.46 -7.44
N PHE A 46 7.23 7.96 -6.41
CA PHE A 46 6.73 9.02 -5.54
C PHE A 46 7.02 10.40 -6.15
N SER A 47 6.28 10.77 -7.19
CA SER A 47 6.23 12.16 -7.67
C SER A 47 5.07 12.89 -6.99
N PRO A 48 5.20 14.20 -6.64
CA PRO A 48 4.10 14.98 -6.07
C PRO A 48 2.82 14.93 -6.94
N SER A 49 2.94 14.76 -8.26
CA SER A 49 1.81 14.63 -9.20
C SER A 49 1.16 13.23 -9.24
N SER A 50 1.82 12.18 -8.74
CA SER A 50 1.27 10.81 -8.70
C SER A 50 0.42 10.61 -7.44
N GLY A 51 -0.79 11.15 -7.48
CA GLY A 51 -1.71 11.26 -6.34
C GLY A 51 -2.32 9.95 -5.83
N LEU A 52 -2.28 8.84 -6.59
CA LEU A 52 -3.10 7.66 -6.33
C LEU A 52 -2.30 6.37 -6.40
N VAL A 53 -2.42 5.53 -5.37
CA VAL A 53 -1.85 4.17 -5.37
C VAL A 53 -2.95 3.18 -5.71
N THR A 54 -2.76 2.43 -6.81
CA THR A 54 -3.70 1.36 -7.19
C THR A 54 -3.17 0.01 -6.71
N VAL A 55 -3.97 -0.69 -5.92
CA VAL A 55 -3.65 -2.03 -5.38
C VAL A 55 -4.39 -3.12 -6.15
N VAL A 56 -3.73 -4.27 -6.31
CA VAL A 56 -4.24 -5.44 -7.03
C VAL A 56 -3.92 -6.73 -6.26
N GLY A 57 -4.61 -7.82 -6.58
CA GLY A 57 -4.41 -9.14 -5.95
C GLY A 57 -5.36 -9.41 -4.77
N GLY A 58 -5.20 -10.57 -4.13
CA GLY A 58 -6.13 -11.05 -3.09
C GLY A 58 -6.09 -10.22 -1.79
N ALA A 59 -4.90 -9.81 -1.35
CA ALA A 59 -4.74 -8.98 -0.15
C ALA A 59 -5.43 -7.62 -0.27
N ALA A 60 -5.64 -7.14 -1.50
CA ALA A 60 -6.34 -5.88 -1.75
C ALA A 60 -7.82 -5.92 -1.33
N GLN A 61 -8.39 -7.09 -1.02
CA GLN A 61 -9.76 -7.21 -0.49
C GLN A 61 -9.87 -6.81 0.99
N ASN A 62 -8.77 -6.82 1.75
CA ASN A 62 -8.78 -6.48 3.16
C ASN A 62 -8.66 -4.96 3.37
N GLU A 63 -9.77 -4.31 3.69
CA GLU A 63 -9.83 -2.85 3.87
C GLU A 63 -8.98 -2.35 5.04
N ALA A 64 -8.82 -3.13 6.11
CA ALA A 64 -7.96 -2.74 7.24
C ALA A 64 -6.49 -2.68 6.82
N LEU A 65 -6.04 -3.61 5.98
CA LEU A 65 -4.70 -3.56 5.38
C LEU A 65 -4.54 -2.38 4.43
N LEU A 66 -5.57 -2.07 3.63
CA LEU A 66 -5.54 -0.91 2.73
C LEU A 66 -5.51 0.41 3.49
N GLN A 67 -6.20 0.51 4.62
CA GLN A 67 -6.15 1.70 5.46
C GLN A 67 -4.76 1.90 6.06
N LEU A 68 -4.11 0.82 6.49
CA LEU A 68 -2.73 0.88 6.97
C LEU A 68 -1.78 1.30 5.85
N LEU A 69 -1.95 0.76 4.65
CA LEU A 69 -1.19 1.13 3.46
C LEU A 69 -1.41 2.61 3.09
N ALA A 70 -2.66 3.10 3.13
CA ALA A 70 -3.00 4.49 2.88
C ALA A 70 -2.23 5.43 3.83
N ASN A 71 -2.23 5.09 5.12
CA ASN A 71 -1.50 5.83 6.13
C ASN A 71 0.02 5.77 5.86
N VAL A 72 0.59 4.59 5.57
CA VAL A 72 2.04 4.48 5.34
C VAL A 72 2.46 5.21 4.06
N PHE A 73 1.68 5.18 3.00
CA PHE A 73 1.99 5.84 1.73
C PHE A 73 1.62 7.31 1.69
N ASP A 74 0.84 7.80 2.66
CA ASP A 74 0.27 9.15 2.69
C ASP A 74 -0.47 9.52 1.39
N ARG A 75 -1.18 8.55 0.82
CA ARG A 75 -1.88 8.67 -0.47
C ARG A 75 -3.21 7.91 -0.43
N PRO A 76 -4.23 8.36 -1.19
CA PRO A 76 -5.42 7.57 -1.42
C PRO A 76 -5.06 6.23 -2.08
N ILE A 77 -5.74 5.17 -1.62
CA ILE A 77 -5.60 3.82 -2.15
C ILE A 77 -6.85 3.48 -2.94
N ALA A 78 -6.67 3.03 -4.19
CA ALA A 78 -7.74 2.56 -5.04
C ALA A 78 -7.58 1.11 -5.47
N ARG A 79 -8.69 0.46 -5.77
CA ARG A 79 -8.77 -0.90 -6.26
C ARG A 79 -9.28 -0.90 -7.70
N LEU A 80 -8.74 -1.80 -8.53
CA LEU A 80 -9.32 -2.07 -9.86
C LEU A 80 -10.63 -2.83 -9.72
N VAL A 81 -11.70 -2.25 -10.26
CA VAL A 81 -13.05 -2.83 -10.30
C VAL A 81 -13.62 -2.76 -11.71
N GLN A 82 -14.54 -3.66 -12.04
CA GLN A 82 -15.29 -3.59 -13.30
C GLN A 82 -16.30 -2.44 -13.26
N LYS A 83 -16.48 -1.79 -14.42
CA LYS A 83 -17.41 -0.66 -14.60
C LYS A 83 -18.87 -1.06 -14.34
N ASP A 84 -19.20 -2.33 -14.53
CA ASP A 84 -20.58 -2.86 -14.45
C ASP A 84 -21.07 -3.10 -13.01
N GLY A 85 -20.42 -2.48 -12.01
CA GLY A 85 -20.89 -2.48 -10.62
C GLY A 85 -20.58 -3.75 -9.82
N ALA A 86 -19.93 -4.75 -10.41
CA ALA A 86 -19.40 -5.89 -9.66
C ALA A 86 -18.26 -5.40 -8.75
N SER A 87 -18.52 -5.37 -7.44
CA SER A 87 -17.55 -4.96 -6.39
C SER A 87 -16.33 -5.89 -6.26
N GLN A 88 -16.14 -6.83 -7.18
CA GLN A 88 -15.08 -7.82 -7.13
C GLN A 88 -13.77 -7.25 -7.68
N SER A 89 -12.68 -7.51 -6.94
CA SER A 89 -11.33 -7.19 -7.36
C SER A 89 -10.98 -7.94 -8.64
N VAL A 90 -10.48 -7.25 -9.64
CA VAL A 90 -10.05 -7.90 -10.88
C VAL A 90 -8.70 -8.58 -10.68
N ASN A 91 -8.55 -9.81 -11.17
CA ASN A 91 -7.26 -10.46 -11.23
C ASN A 91 -6.39 -9.79 -12.31
N ALA A 92 -5.64 -8.76 -11.92
CA ALA A 92 -4.81 -7.96 -12.81
C ALA A 92 -3.74 -8.78 -13.53
N ALA A 93 -3.25 -9.88 -12.93
CA ALA A 93 -2.27 -10.77 -13.56
C ALA A 93 -2.89 -11.52 -14.75
N ALA A 94 -4.05 -12.15 -14.54
CA ALA A 94 -4.79 -12.83 -15.60
C ALA A 94 -5.24 -11.86 -16.70
N LEU A 95 -5.70 -10.66 -16.30
CA LEU A 95 -6.05 -9.59 -17.23
C LEU A 95 -4.86 -9.18 -18.10
N GLY A 96 -3.69 -8.97 -17.50
CA GLY A 96 -2.47 -8.60 -18.23
C GLY A 96 -2.07 -9.67 -19.24
N ALA A 97 -2.19 -10.95 -18.89
CA ALA A 97 -1.95 -12.06 -19.81
C ALA A 97 -2.95 -12.03 -20.98
N ALA A 98 -4.25 -11.90 -20.70
CA ALA A 98 -5.28 -11.84 -21.74
C ALA A 98 -5.10 -10.65 -22.69
N VAL A 99 -4.81 -9.45 -22.16
CA VAL A 99 -4.55 -8.24 -22.96
C VAL A 99 -3.32 -8.43 -23.85
N ARG A 100 -2.24 -9.03 -23.32
CA ARG A 100 -1.05 -9.32 -24.12
C ARG A 100 -1.35 -10.33 -25.23
N SER A 101 -2.03 -11.43 -24.94
CA SER A 101 -2.43 -12.41 -25.96
C SER A 101 -3.34 -11.80 -27.03
N ALA A 102 -4.32 -10.98 -26.63
CA ALA A 102 -5.19 -10.29 -27.57
C ALA A 102 -4.42 -9.32 -28.47
N SER A 103 -3.40 -8.63 -27.95
CA SER A 103 -2.59 -7.71 -28.75
C SER A 103 -1.81 -8.41 -29.84
N VAL A 104 -1.29 -9.61 -29.55
CA VAL A 104 -0.60 -10.46 -30.52
C VAL A 104 -1.57 -10.99 -31.57
N LEU A 105 -2.73 -11.51 -31.15
CA LEU A 105 -3.73 -12.08 -32.06
C LEU A 105 -4.32 -11.06 -33.03
N THR A 106 -4.51 -9.82 -32.57
CA THR A 106 -5.13 -8.76 -33.38
C THR A 106 -4.12 -7.95 -34.19
N GLY A 107 -2.81 -8.14 -33.95
CA GLY A 107 -1.75 -7.30 -34.52
C GLY A 107 -1.87 -5.82 -34.12
N ARG A 108 -2.66 -5.51 -33.09
CA ARG A 108 -2.97 -4.16 -32.61
C ARG A 108 -2.76 -4.09 -31.11
N ARG A 109 -2.56 -2.88 -30.59
CA ARG A 109 -2.47 -2.69 -29.14
C ARG A 109 -3.85 -2.92 -28.53
N ALA A 110 -4.00 -4.02 -27.80
CA ALA A 110 -5.21 -4.33 -27.06
C ALA A 110 -5.23 -3.57 -25.73
N TYR A 111 -6.42 -3.18 -25.29
CA TYR A 111 -6.64 -2.50 -24.02
C TYR A 111 -7.84 -3.13 -23.32
N ALA A 112 -7.77 -3.20 -21.99
CA ALA A 112 -8.91 -3.61 -21.19
C ALA A 112 -9.90 -2.44 -21.08
N SER A 113 -10.98 -2.48 -21.85
CA SER A 113 -12.11 -1.57 -21.70
C SER A 113 -12.99 -1.99 -20.52
N GLY A 114 -13.50 -1.03 -19.73
CA GLY A 114 -14.46 -1.31 -18.66
C GLY A 114 -13.86 -1.56 -17.28
N LEU A 115 -12.62 -1.16 -17.03
CA LEU A 115 -12.03 -1.14 -15.69
C LEU A 115 -11.91 0.30 -15.19
N ILE A 116 -12.21 0.48 -13.92
CA ILE A 116 -12.05 1.76 -13.22
C ILE A 116 -11.27 1.56 -11.93
N SER A 117 -10.48 2.56 -11.56
CA SER A 117 -9.82 2.60 -10.25
C SER A 117 -10.78 3.27 -9.26
N LYS A 118 -11.30 2.50 -8.31
CA LYS A 118 -12.21 2.98 -7.26
C LYS A 118 -11.42 3.24 -5.99
N VAL A 119 -11.42 4.47 -5.50
CA VAL A 119 -10.80 4.81 -4.21
C VAL A 119 -11.55 4.09 -3.08
N VAL A 120 -10.80 3.42 -2.21
CA VAL A 120 -11.32 2.64 -1.08
C VAL A 120 -10.95 3.29 0.25
N CYS A 121 -9.71 3.79 0.36
CA CYS A 121 -9.18 4.34 1.61
C CYS A 121 -8.48 5.66 1.37
N TYR A 122 -8.59 6.58 2.35
CA TYR A 122 -7.85 7.83 2.40
C TYR A 122 -6.86 7.80 3.58
N PRO A 123 -5.69 8.46 3.46
CA PRO A 123 -4.71 8.51 4.53
C PRO A 123 -5.24 9.31 5.73
N ASN A 124 -4.93 8.84 6.94
CA ASN A 124 -5.01 9.65 8.13
C ASN A 124 -3.69 10.43 8.31
N MET A 125 -3.71 11.72 7.95
CA MET A 125 -2.53 12.58 7.85
C MET A 125 -1.69 12.70 9.14
N GLN A 126 -2.32 12.53 10.31
CA GLN A 126 -1.63 12.61 11.60
C GLN A 126 -0.72 11.39 11.84
N ILE A 127 -1.16 10.20 11.42
CA ILE A 127 -0.45 8.94 11.64
C ILE A 127 0.61 8.73 10.55
N ALA A 128 0.27 9.11 9.32
CA ALA A 128 1.10 8.93 8.13
C ALA A 128 2.46 9.66 8.22
N SER A 129 2.41 10.93 8.62
CA SER A 129 3.60 11.79 8.68
C SER A 129 4.54 11.42 9.83
N GLN A 130 4.02 10.89 10.93
CA GLN A 130 4.81 10.49 12.10
C GLN A 130 5.56 9.17 11.84
N LEU A 131 4.86 8.15 11.36
CA LEU A 131 5.45 6.81 11.11
C LEU A 131 6.64 6.85 10.15
N PHE A 132 6.54 7.64 9.07
CA PHE A 132 7.61 7.70 8.08
C PHE A 132 8.83 8.50 8.58
N LYS A 133 8.60 9.57 9.36
CA LYS A 133 9.69 10.32 10.01
C LYS A 133 10.46 9.45 10.99
N ASP A 134 9.74 8.68 11.79
CA ASP A 134 10.33 7.76 12.79
C ASP A 134 11.12 6.63 12.11
N PHE A 135 10.69 6.14 10.95
CA PHE A 135 11.43 5.14 10.19
C PHE A 135 12.74 5.68 9.59
N ASN A 136 12.69 6.88 8.99
CA ASN A 136 13.87 7.48 8.38
C ASN A 136 14.93 7.87 9.42
N SER A 137 14.52 8.28 10.62
CA SER A 137 15.46 8.58 11.71
C SER A 137 16.21 7.33 12.21
N ILE A 138 15.59 6.15 12.13
CA ILE A 138 16.22 4.87 12.49
C ILE A 138 17.25 4.44 11.43
N ILE A 139 16.96 4.66 10.15
CA ILE A 139 17.84 4.23 9.05
C ILE A 139 19.03 5.16 8.85
N ALA A 140 18.91 6.43 9.23
CA ALA A 140 19.97 7.42 9.08
C ALA A 140 21.10 7.30 10.13
N GLN A 141 20.99 6.37 11.07
CA GLN A 141 22.01 6.02 12.06
C GLN A 141 22.90 4.88 11.54
#